data_AF-D5EJP1-F1
#
_entry.id   AF-D5EJP1-F1
#
_cell.length_a   1.000
_cell.length_b   1.000
_cell.length_c   1.000
_cell.angle_alpha   90.00
_cell.angle_beta   90.00
_cell.angle_gamma   90.00
#
_symmetry.space_group_name_H-M   'P 1'
#
loop_
_entity.id
_entity.type
_entity.pdbx_description
1 polymer ?
#
loop_
_entity_poly.entity_id
_entity_poly.type
_entity_poly.pdbx_seq_one_letter_code
_entity_poly.pdbx_strand_id
1 'polypeptide(L)'
;MFSPSSDSLACKHDARSGSALLTALIFIVLLTLICISFMRLAIQERMMATRLQEGFSLLNIAEGAAEEGIHALKNDDWTGWTKLNADADAYKSRTTVDLGSGRTNTYHILVKGIDSSPTEIYAEALATVASGNVLSKMIKVEYLIGEAGDGGLITKGKMELSGGEMYFDAYDSDVGVPSSTNWLDEITVATTGNEFKMNSDVFIYGEAGTGSGRIERDKAYVYGEGDSKTSHQSDRVANDFSHDFPQVVQPSWSGATSTDLDSTSKTLTGGTYTADKINLSDGHALKIEGHVILRVQEDISISGGAVVELADGAVLEIHAGKGLNLSGQAEVNKGGDPAALKIWGSNNSNNDLTMSGQVQIAADIYAPGDKATMSGQVDLSGSLVTNEAYLSGQVKIHYDVRLGNPSGGSNGVSEWFELVESTDKISLDAYYRSSTSG
;
A
#
# COMPACT_ATOMS: atom_id res chain seq x y z
N MET A 1 -74.95 40.74 -95.19
CA MET A 1 -73.76 40.03 -95.69
C MET A 1 -72.61 40.40 -94.75
N PHE A 2 -72.14 39.44 -93.95
CA PHE A 2 -71.00 39.47 -92.98
C PHE A 2 -71.06 40.51 -91.84
N SER A 3 -70.65 40.29 -90.60
CA SER A 3 -70.35 39.14 -89.71
C SER A 3 -70.00 39.81 -88.36
N PRO A 4 -70.43 39.31 -87.18
CA PRO A 4 -69.98 39.86 -85.91
C PRO A 4 -68.59 39.28 -85.58
N SER A 5 -67.56 40.13 -85.45
CA SER A 5 -66.27 39.71 -84.90
C SER A 5 -66.32 39.78 -83.37
N SER A 6 -66.43 38.61 -82.76
CA SER A 6 -66.23 38.39 -81.33
C SER A 6 -64.74 38.55 -81.00
N ASP A 7 -64.36 39.63 -80.31
CA ASP A 7 -63.08 39.70 -79.62
C ASP A 7 -63.14 38.81 -78.38
N SER A 8 -62.68 37.56 -78.53
CA SER A 8 -62.41 36.68 -77.40
C SER A 8 -61.16 37.18 -76.68
N LEU A 9 -61.31 37.67 -75.45
CA LEU A 9 -60.21 37.82 -74.51
C LEU A 9 -59.66 36.42 -74.18
N ALA A 10 -58.69 35.97 -74.97
CA ALA A 10 -57.88 34.81 -74.63
C ALA A 10 -57.01 35.17 -73.42
N CYS A 11 -57.46 34.77 -72.23
CA CYS A 11 -56.59 34.67 -71.06
C CYS A 11 -55.49 33.65 -71.39
N LYS A 12 -54.33 34.15 -71.80
CA LYS A 12 -53.14 33.35 -72.01
C LYS A 12 -52.67 32.88 -70.65
N HIS A 13 -53.06 31.68 -70.25
CA HIS A 13 -52.55 31.04 -69.05
C HIS A 13 -51.07 30.73 -69.28
N ASP A 14 -50.18 31.56 -68.73
CA ASP A 14 -48.74 31.36 -68.85
C ASP A 14 -48.33 30.09 -68.09
N ALA A 15 -48.14 28.99 -68.83
CA ALA A 15 -47.68 27.70 -68.32
C ALA A 15 -46.30 27.73 -67.65
N ARG A 16 -45.63 28.89 -67.61
CA ARG A 16 -44.35 29.14 -66.93
C ARG A 16 -44.49 29.39 -65.42
N SER A 17 -45.67 29.78 -64.94
CA SER A 17 -45.88 30.10 -63.51
C SER A 17 -46.11 28.84 -62.66
N GLY A 18 -46.68 27.77 -63.25
CA GLY A 18 -46.94 26.50 -62.54
C GLY A 18 -45.68 25.67 -62.30
N SER A 19 -44.71 25.70 -63.22
CA SER A 19 -43.44 24.97 -63.06
C SER A 19 -42.53 25.58 -62.00
N ALA A 20 -42.52 26.91 -61.85
CA ALA A 20 -41.77 27.61 -60.81
C ALA A 20 -42.30 27.33 -59.39
N LEU A 21 -43.63 27.19 -59.24
CA LEU A 21 -44.23 26.81 -57.96
C LEU A 21 -43.89 25.36 -57.59
N LEU A 22 -43.90 24.45 -58.57
CA LEU A 22 -43.61 23.04 -58.36
C LEU A 22 -42.14 22.80 -57.99
N THR A 23 -41.20 23.51 -58.64
CA THR A 23 -39.78 23.46 -58.25
C THR A 23 -39.56 24.01 -56.85
N ALA A 24 -40.18 25.15 -56.50
CA ALA A 24 -40.11 25.72 -55.16
C ALA A 24 -40.64 24.75 -54.08
N LEU A 25 -41.75 24.06 -54.36
CA LEU A 25 -42.33 23.09 -53.42
C LEU A 25 -41.42 21.88 -53.20
N ILE A 26 -40.81 21.36 -54.27
CA ILE A 26 -39.81 20.27 -54.17
C ILE A 26 -38.60 20.72 -53.34
N PHE A 27 -38.09 21.94 -53.57
CA PHE A 27 -36.99 22.49 -52.78
C PHE A 27 -37.32 22.64 -51.30
N ILE A 28 -38.53 23.10 -50.97
CA ILE A 28 -38.98 23.22 -49.57
C ILE A 28 -39.04 21.84 -48.91
N VAL A 29 -39.60 20.83 -49.58
CA VAL A 29 -39.66 19.46 -49.05
C VAL A 29 -38.24 18.92 -48.81
N LEU A 30 -37.31 19.10 -49.75
CA LEU A 30 -35.92 18.68 -49.59
C LEU A 30 -35.24 19.40 -48.41
N LEU A 31 -35.42 20.71 -48.27
CA LEU A 31 -34.88 21.48 -47.15
C LEU A 31 -35.45 21.04 -45.80
N THR A 32 -36.76 20.73 -45.73
CA THR A 32 -37.38 20.23 -44.49
C THR A 32 -36.84 18.85 -44.10
N LEU A 33 -36.64 17.94 -45.06
CA LEU A 33 -36.04 16.63 -44.79
C LEU A 33 -34.61 16.75 -44.27
N ILE A 34 -33.81 17.65 -44.85
CA ILE A 34 -32.44 17.94 -44.41
C ILE A 34 -32.47 18.53 -42.98
N CYS A 35 -33.35 19.50 -42.69
CA CYS A 35 -33.48 20.08 -41.36
C CYS A 35 -33.89 19.05 -40.29
N ILE A 36 -34.84 18.15 -40.60
CA ILE A 36 -35.26 17.08 -39.68
C ILE A 36 -34.07 16.15 -39.40
N SER A 37 -33.27 15.81 -40.42
CA SER A 37 -32.09 14.98 -40.27
C SER A 37 -31.05 15.64 -39.35
N PHE A 38 -30.70 16.91 -39.59
CA PHE A 38 -29.76 17.65 -38.74
C PHE A 38 -30.26 17.82 -37.31
N MET A 39 -31.55 18.04 -37.11
CA MET A 39 -32.13 18.16 -35.77
C MET A 39 -32.03 16.84 -34.99
N ARG A 40 -32.24 15.70 -35.65
CA ARG A 40 -32.04 14.38 -35.03
C ARG A 40 -30.59 14.13 -34.64
N LEU A 41 -29.66 14.49 -35.51
CA LEU A 41 -28.23 14.38 -35.22
C LEU A 41 -27.85 15.25 -34.02
N ALA A 42 -28.28 16.51 -33.98
CA ALA A 42 -28.01 17.43 -32.87
C ALA A 42 -28.61 16.94 -31.54
N ILE A 43 -29.81 16.34 -31.57
CA ILE A 43 -30.42 15.72 -30.37
C ILE A 43 -29.60 14.50 -29.92
N GLN A 44 -29.15 13.66 -30.85
CA GLN A 44 -28.30 12.50 -30.54
C GLN A 44 -26.95 12.92 -29.95
N GLU A 45 -26.28 13.90 -30.54
CA GLU A 45 -25.03 14.46 -30.04
C GLU A 45 -25.20 15.05 -28.64
N ARG A 46 -26.27 15.82 -28.40
CA ARG A 46 -26.57 16.36 -27.07
C ARG A 46 -26.82 15.27 -26.04
N MET A 47 -27.56 14.21 -26.41
CA MET A 47 -27.81 13.09 -25.50
C MET A 47 -26.53 12.30 -25.18
N MET A 48 -25.68 12.06 -26.17
CA MET A 48 -24.38 11.40 -25.96
C MET A 48 -23.47 12.26 -25.09
N ALA A 49 -23.35 13.56 -25.38
CA ALA A 49 -22.55 14.49 -24.59
C ALA A 49 -23.00 14.56 -23.13
N THR A 50 -24.32 14.61 -22.90
CA THR A 50 -24.89 14.62 -21.53
C THR A 50 -24.57 13.31 -20.80
N ARG A 51 -24.76 12.16 -21.45
CA ARG A 51 -24.44 10.85 -20.86
C ARG A 51 -22.95 10.68 -20.54
N LEU A 52 -22.08 11.18 -21.41
CA LEU A 52 -20.63 11.15 -21.18
C LEU A 52 -20.26 12.04 -19.99
N GLN A 53 -20.77 13.27 -19.94
CA GLN A 53 -20.53 14.19 -18.83
C GLN A 53 -21.02 13.60 -17.49
N GLU A 54 -22.23 13.03 -17.47
CA GLU A 54 -22.77 12.37 -16.27
C GLU A 54 -21.97 11.12 -15.89
N GLY A 55 -21.50 10.35 -16.89
CA GLY A 55 -20.63 9.20 -16.68
C GLY A 55 -19.30 9.56 -16.01
N PHE A 56 -18.63 10.62 -16.45
CA PHE A 56 -17.38 11.09 -15.82
C PHE A 56 -17.62 11.63 -14.41
N SER A 57 -18.71 12.37 -14.20
CA SER A 57 -19.06 12.87 -12.87
C SER A 57 -19.31 11.73 -11.88
N LEU A 58 -19.97 10.65 -12.31
CA LEU A 58 -20.21 9.47 -11.50
C LEU A 58 -18.93 8.68 -11.22
N LEU A 59 -18.03 8.59 -12.20
CA LEU A 59 -16.74 7.94 -12.02
C LEU A 59 -15.94 8.63 -10.91
N ASN A 60 -15.81 9.97 -10.96
CA ASN A 60 -15.10 10.73 -9.92
C ASN A 60 -15.71 10.53 -8.51
N ILE A 61 -17.04 10.39 -8.40
CA ILE A 61 -17.69 10.07 -7.11
C ILE A 61 -17.32 8.66 -6.67
N ALA A 62 -17.34 7.68 -7.58
CA ALA A 62 -16.98 6.31 -7.27
C ALA A 62 -15.49 6.20 -6.85
N GLU A 63 -14.60 6.96 -7.47
CA GLU A 63 -13.18 7.03 -7.10
C GLU A 63 -13.01 7.60 -5.69
N GLY A 64 -13.66 8.73 -5.37
CA GLY A 64 -13.61 9.30 -4.02
C GLY A 64 -14.25 8.39 -2.95
N ALA A 65 -15.25 7.60 -3.34
CA ALA A 65 -15.85 6.59 -2.47
C ALA A 65 -14.88 5.41 -2.21
N ALA A 66 -14.14 4.96 -3.23
CA ALA A 66 -13.09 3.96 -3.06
C ALA A 66 -11.97 4.47 -2.13
N GLU A 67 -11.55 5.73 -2.29
CA GLU A 67 -10.58 6.37 -1.40
C GLU A 67 -11.05 6.42 0.06
N GLU A 68 -12.34 6.68 0.33
CA GLU A 68 -12.90 6.62 1.69
C GLU A 68 -12.82 5.21 2.28
N GLY A 69 -12.98 4.16 1.45
CA GLY A 69 -12.78 2.76 1.86
C GLY A 69 -11.32 2.45 2.20
N ILE A 70 -10.39 2.88 1.36
CA ILE A 70 -8.94 2.74 1.61
C ILE A 70 -8.55 3.48 2.91
N HIS A 71 -9.07 4.68 3.11
CA HIS A 71 -8.80 5.47 4.31
C HIS A 71 -9.28 4.76 5.59
N ALA A 72 -10.46 4.14 5.55
CA ALA A 72 -11.01 3.39 6.69
C ALA A 72 -10.13 2.18 7.04
N LEU A 73 -9.68 1.42 6.02
CA LEU A 73 -8.73 0.31 6.20
C LEU A 73 -7.41 0.78 6.79
N LYS A 74 -6.81 1.81 6.19
CA LYS A 74 -5.47 2.29 6.56
C LYS A 74 -5.39 2.82 8.00
N ASN A 75 -6.42 3.53 8.47
CA ASN A 75 -6.41 4.20 9.77
C ASN A 75 -7.19 3.45 10.85
N ASP A 76 -7.72 2.26 10.55
CA ASP A 76 -8.68 1.53 11.38
C ASP A 76 -9.88 2.41 11.82
N ASP A 77 -10.28 3.36 10.96
CA ASP A 77 -11.37 4.32 11.23
C ASP A 77 -12.67 3.84 10.58
N TRP A 78 -13.37 2.97 11.30
CA TRP A 78 -14.67 2.44 10.91
C TRP A 78 -15.85 3.32 11.38
N THR A 79 -15.61 4.60 11.67
CA THR A 79 -16.67 5.52 12.11
C THR A 79 -17.72 5.72 11.02
N GLY A 80 -18.98 5.41 11.34
CA GLY A 80 -20.10 5.51 10.40
C GLY A 80 -20.15 4.39 9.37
N TRP A 81 -19.37 3.33 9.54
CA TRP A 81 -19.48 2.08 8.79
C TRP A 81 -20.37 1.09 9.55
N THR A 82 -21.04 0.22 8.81
CA THR A 82 -21.76 -0.93 9.35
C THR A 82 -20.93 -2.18 9.07
N LYS A 83 -20.43 -2.82 10.13
CA LYS A 83 -19.75 -4.12 9.99
C LYS A 83 -20.78 -5.22 9.71
N LEU A 84 -20.42 -6.14 8.83
CA LEU A 84 -21.21 -7.27 8.35
C LEU A 84 -20.45 -8.57 8.65
N ASN A 85 -21.18 -9.69 8.78
CA ASN A 85 -20.62 -11.05 8.94
C ASN A 85 -19.45 -11.17 9.95
N ALA A 86 -19.74 -11.23 11.26
CA ALA A 86 -18.73 -11.42 12.31
C ALA A 86 -17.51 -10.47 12.19
N ASP A 87 -17.75 -9.25 11.71
CA ASP A 87 -16.79 -8.15 11.52
C ASP A 87 -15.76 -8.32 10.38
N ALA A 88 -15.95 -9.29 9.47
CA ALA A 88 -15.04 -9.51 8.34
C ALA A 88 -15.28 -8.57 7.15
N ASP A 89 -16.48 -8.01 7.00
CA ASP A 89 -16.85 -7.09 5.92
C ASP A 89 -17.39 -5.77 6.50
N ALA A 90 -17.24 -4.65 5.80
CA ALA A 90 -17.79 -3.36 6.22
C ALA A 90 -18.49 -2.64 5.06
N TYR A 91 -19.60 -1.99 5.38
CA TYR A 91 -20.41 -1.27 4.41
C TYR A 91 -20.66 0.19 4.85
N LYS A 92 -20.68 1.11 3.89
CA LYS A 92 -21.07 2.50 4.11
C LYS A 92 -21.90 3.03 2.94
N SER A 93 -22.92 3.82 3.27
CA SER A 93 -23.71 4.57 2.31
C SER A 93 -23.73 6.03 2.70
N ARG A 94 -23.53 6.93 1.74
CA ARG A 94 -23.87 8.34 1.90
C ARG A 94 -24.82 8.79 0.83
N THR A 95 -25.94 9.35 1.28
CA THR A 95 -26.80 10.19 0.46
C THR A 95 -26.28 11.63 0.55
N THR A 96 -26.36 12.37 -0.54
CA THR A 96 -25.98 13.80 -0.71
C THR A 96 -24.49 14.09 -0.85
N VAL A 97 -23.97 13.92 -2.08
CA VAL A 97 -22.85 14.72 -2.59
C VAL A 97 -23.41 15.75 -3.57
N ASP A 98 -23.48 17.02 -3.14
CA ASP A 98 -23.90 18.13 -4.00
C ASP A 98 -22.72 18.56 -4.88
N LEU A 99 -22.73 18.12 -6.14
CA LEU A 99 -21.77 18.57 -7.16
C LEU A 99 -22.22 19.87 -7.85
N GLY A 100 -23.20 20.57 -7.28
CA GLY A 100 -23.90 21.70 -7.87
C GLY A 100 -25.11 21.27 -8.71
N SER A 101 -26.00 22.22 -8.98
CA SER A 101 -27.23 22.07 -9.80
C SER A 101 -28.43 21.40 -9.12
N GLY A 102 -28.44 21.26 -7.79
CA GLY A 102 -29.62 20.77 -7.04
C GLY A 102 -29.96 19.30 -7.28
N ARG A 103 -28.94 18.48 -7.61
CA ARG A 103 -29.08 17.05 -7.87
C ARG A 103 -28.54 16.25 -6.68
N THR A 104 -29.25 15.19 -6.30
CA THR A 104 -28.83 14.28 -5.22
C THR A 104 -28.11 13.09 -5.82
N ASN A 105 -26.80 13.01 -5.62
CA ASN A 105 -26.01 11.81 -5.89
C ASN A 105 -25.85 11.00 -4.60
N THR A 106 -25.79 9.68 -4.74
CA THR A 106 -25.57 8.72 -3.65
C THR A 106 -24.39 7.85 -4.02
N TYR A 107 -23.58 7.45 -3.04
CA TYR A 107 -22.56 6.43 -3.27
C TYR A 107 -22.57 5.39 -2.15
N HIS A 108 -22.20 4.16 -2.53
CA HIS A 108 -22.13 2.99 -1.66
C HIS A 108 -20.71 2.44 -1.69
N ILE A 109 -20.21 2.01 -0.54
CA ILE A 109 -18.90 1.37 -0.39
C ILE A 109 -19.09 0.04 0.34
N LEU A 110 -18.44 -1.00 -0.14
CA LEU A 110 -18.30 -2.29 0.53
C LEU A 110 -16.81 -2.66 0.55
N VAL A 111 -16.31 -2.90 1.75
CA VAL A 111 -14.98 -3.46 1.99
C VAL A 111 -15.19 -4.92 2.39
N LYS A 112 -14.58 -5.85 1.66
CA LYS A 112 -14.67 -7.29 1.91
C LYS A 112 -13.34 -7.82 2.42
N GLY A 113 -13.40 -8.56 3.52
CA GLY A 113 -12.22 -9.18 4.13
C GLY A 113 -11.25 -8.15 4.71
N ILE A 114 -11.72 -7.39 5.71
CA ILE A 114 -10.97 -6.31 6.40
C ILE A 114 -9.61 -6.79 6.93
N ASP A 115 -9.53 -8.05 7.37
CA ASP A 115 -8.30 -8.66 7.90
C ASP A 115 -7.64 -9.62 6.89
N SER A 116 -8.03 -9.57 5.62
CA SER A 116 -7.48 -10.42 4.56
C SER A 116 -6.69 -9.60 3.55
N SER A 117 -5.56 -10.13 3.09
CA SER A 117 -4.74 -9.55 2.03
C SER A 117 -4.79 -10.46 0.79
N PRO A 118 -5.28 -9.98 -0.38
CA PRO A 118 -5.82 -8.65 -0.65
C PRO A 118 -7.25 -8.46 -0.09
N THR A 119 -7.53 -7.26 0.43
CA THR A 119 -8.86 -6.77 0.75
C THR A 119 -9.52 -6.21 -0.52
N GLU A 120 -10.79 -6.56 -0.77
CA GLU A 120 -11.52 -6.02 -1.94
C GLU A 120 -12.42 -4.84 -1.53
N ILE A 121 -12.33 -3.73 -2.26
CA ILE A 121 -13.16 -2.55 -2.06
C ILE A 121 -14.02 -2.33 -3.31
N TYR A 122 -15.34 -2.32 -3.12
CA TYR A 122 -16.31 -2.02 -4.16
C TYR A 122 -16.95 -0.67 -3.88
N ALA A 123 -16.84 0.26 -4.82
CA ALA A 123 -17.44 1.59 -4.72
C ALA A 123 -18.41 1.81 -5.88
N GLU A 124 -19.66 2.14 -5.59
CA GLU A 124 -20.69 2.45 -6.59
C GLU A 124 -21.23 3.87 -6.39
N ALA A 125 -21.28 4.63 -7.48
CA ALA A 125 -21.92 5.94 -7.53
C ALA A 125 -23.23 5.85 -8.32
N LEU A 126 -24.28 6.47 -7.77
CA LEU A 126 -25.64 6.49 -8.30
C LEU A 126 -26.10 7.95 -8.50
N ALA A 127 -26.60 8.25 -9.71
CA ALA A 127 -27.27 9.51 -10.02
C ALA A 127 -28.66 9.24 -10.58
N THR A 128 -29.66 9.94 -10.04
CA THR A 128 -31.00 9.95 -10.61
C THR A 128 -31.10 11.09 -11.61
N VAL A 129 -31.27 10.78 -12.90
CA VAL A 129 -31.50 11.81 -13.92
C VAL A 129 -32.93 12.31 -13.86
N ALA A 130 -33.20 13.52 -14.39
CA ALA A 130 -34.52 14.15 -14.37
C ALA A 130 -35.64 13.30 -15.02
N SER A 131 -35.29 12.30 -15.83
CA SER A 131 -36.23 11.34 -16.43
C SER A 131 -36.63 10.18 -15.50
N GLY A 132 -36.11 10.13 -14.26
CA GLY A 132 -36.32 9.05 -13.29
C GLY A 132 -35.46 7.80 -13.53
N ASN A 133 -34.60 7.80 -14.55
CA ASN A 133 -33.63 6.71 -14.74
C ASN A 133 -32.46 6.89 -13.75
N VAL A 134 -31.93 5.77 -13.29
CA VAL A 134 -30.72 5.75 -12.45
C VAL A 134 -29.53 5.40 -13.35
N LEU A 135 -28.50 6.24 -13.31
CA LEU A 135 -27.20 5.95 -13.89
C LEU A 135 -26.28 5.48 -12.77
N SER A 136 -25.51 4.41 -13.03
CA SER A 136 -24.53 3.90 -12.07
C SER A 136 -23.15 3.66 -12.69
N LYS A 137 -22.12 3.92 -11.90
CA LYS A 137 -20.72 3.59 -12.16
C LYS A 137 -20.16 2.86 -10.96
N MET A 138 -19.35 1.83 -11.19
CA MET A 138 -18.79 1.01 -10.12
C MET A 138 -17.30 0.77 -10.36
N ILE A 139 -16.52 0.82 -9.30
CA ILE A 139 -15.08 0.57 -9.29
C ILE A 139 -14.79 -0.57 -8.32
N LYS A 140 -13.87 -1.45 -8.72
CA LYS A 140 -13.22 -2.41 -7.82
C LYS A 140 -11.80 -1.92 -7.55
N VAL A 141 -11.41 -1.93 -6.28
CA VAL A 141 -10.03 -1.75 -5.85
C VAL A 141 -9.61 -2.99 -5.06
N GLU A 142 -8.44 -3.52 -5.38
CA GLU A 142 -7.78 -4.53 -4.53
C GLU A 142 -6.69 -3.84 -3.72
N TYR A 143 -6.75 -4.01 -2.40
CA TYR A 143 -5.87 -3.37 -1.44
C TYR A 143 -5.06 -4.45 -0.71
N LEU A 144 -3.73 -4.37 -0.82
CA LEU A 144 -2.81 -5.23 -0.08
C LEU A 144 -2.62 -4.64 1.32
N ILE A 145 -2.78 -5.47 2.35
CA ILE A 145 -2.41 -5.14 3.73
C ILE A 145 -1.02 -5.73 3.97
N GLY A 146 -0.05 -4.86 4.29
CA GLY A 146 1.30 -5.20 4.70
C GLY A 146 1.44 -5.23 6.21
N GLU A 147 2.16 -6.21 6.75
CA GLU A 147 2.50 -6.27 8.18
C GLU A 147 3.79 -5.48 8.46
N ALA A 148 4.04 -5.16 9.75
CA ALA A 148 5.32 -4.60 10.15
C ALA A 148 6.42 -5.62 9.83
N GLY A 149 7.37 -5.25 8.96
CA GLY A 149 8.42 -6.14 8.50
C GLY A 149 8.42 -6.42 6.99
N ASP A 150 7.50 -5.81 6.22
CA ASP A 150 7.50 -5.88 4.75
C ASP A 150 8.84 -5.45 4.13
N GLY A 151 9.67 -6.43 3.78
CA GLY A 151 10.98 -6.23 3.17
C GLY A 151 12.12 -6.23 4.19
N GLY A 152 13.25 -6.86 3.81
CA GLY A 152 14.39 -7.06 4.72
C GLY A 152 15.01 -5.77 5.24
N LEU A 153 15.16 -4.75 4.40
CA LEU A 153 15.70 -3.45 4.82
C LEU A 153 14.93 -2.31 4.15
N ILE A 154 14.07 -1.65 4.92
CA ILE A 154 13.27 -0.51 4.46
C ILE A 154 13.63 0.74 5.23
N THR A 155 13.83 1.87 4.53
CA THR A 155 14.01 3.17 5.18
C THR A 155 13.02 4.23 4.70
N LYS A 156 12.67 5.15 5.59
CA LYS A 156 11.80 6.29 5.26
C LYS A 156 12.52 7.38 4.46
N GLY A 157 13.77 7.64 4.81
CA GLY A 157 14.58 8.75 4.33
C GLY A 157 15.75 8.29 3.47
N LYS A 158 16.94 8.20 4.05
CA LYS A 158 18.17 7.94 3.31
C LYS A 158 18.69 6.52 3.54
N MET A 159 19.28 5.92 2.51
CA MET A 159 20.06 4.69 2.62
C MET A 159 21.46 4.85 2.00
N GLU A 160 22.50 4.52 2.76
CA GLU A 160 23.88 4.53 2.29
C GLU A 160 24.60 3.24 2.71
N LEU A 161 25.01 2.46 1.71
CA LEU A 161 25.75 1.21 1.86
C LEU A 161 27.18 1.47 1.37
N SER A 162 28.18 1.40 2.25
CA SER A 162 29.55 1.80 1.92
C SER A 162 30.62 0.99 2.65
N GLY A 163 31.66 0.59 1.94
CA GLY A 163 32.78 -0.16 2.51
C GLY A 163 32.47 -1.65 2.74
N GLY A 164 33.38 -2.53 2.30
CA GLY A 164 33.27 -3.98 2.46
C GLY A 164 32.30 -4.66 1.51
N GLU A 165 32.21 -5.99 1.61
CA GLU A 165 31.25 -6.80 0.86
C GLU A 165 29.97 -6.98 1.70
N MET A 166 28.82 -6.61 1.15
CA MET A 166 27.51 -6.71 1.83
C MET A 166 26.57 -7.66 1.10
N TYR A 167 25.78 -8.41 1.86
CA TYR A 167 24.86 -9.43 1.34
C TYR A 167 23.44 -9.20 1.86
N PHE A 168 22.48 -9.21 0.94
CA PHE A 168 21.06 -9.11 1.23
C PHE A 168 20.37 -10.26 0.51
N ASP A 169 19.71 -11.14 1.23
CA ASP A 169 18.94 -12.27 0.69
C ASP A 169 17.71 -12.54 1.58
N ALA A 170 16.84 -13.44 1.16
CA ALA A 170 15.74 -13.93 1.97
C ALA A 170 15.86 -15.42 2.28
N TYR A 171 15.12 -15.90 3.27
CA TYR A 171 15.01 -17.30 3.64
C TYR A 171 13.68 -17.56 4.36
N ASP A 172 13.31 -18.82 4.47
CA ASP A 172 12.18 -19.28 5.28
C ASP A 172 12.72 -19.93 6.56
N SER A 173 12.43 -19.33 7.72
CA SER A 173 12.91 -19.84 9.01
C SER A 173 12.22 -21.12 9.48
N ASP A 174 11.11 -21.55 8.89
CA ASP A 174 10.55 -22.90 9.11
C ASP A 174 11.41 -23.99 8.47
N VAL A 175 12.14 -23.66 7.40
CA VAL A 175 13.09 -24.58 6.75
C VAL A 175 14.41 -24.66 7.53
N GLY A 176 14.76 -23.58 8.23
CA GLY A 176 15.92 -23.51 9.12
C GLY A 176 16.61 -22.15 9.05
N VAL A 177 17.78 -22.05 9.69
CA VAL A 177 18.59 -20.82 9.69
C VAL A 177 19.11 -20.47 8.28
N PRO A 178 19.44 -19.19 7.99
CA PRO A 178 19.96 -18.78 6.70
C PRO A 178 21.22 -19.56 6.32
N SER A 179 21.23 -20.10 5.10
CA SER A 179 22.33 -20.89 4.56
C SER A 179 22.33 -20.82 3.04
N SER A 180 23.47 -21.13 2.41
CA SER A 180 23.59 -21.13 0.94
C SER A 180 22.69 -22.13 0.21
N THR A 181 21.89 -22.93 0.93
CA THR A 181 20.97 -23.92 0.38
C THR A 181 19.49 -23.56 0.53
N ASN A 182 19.15 -22.50 1.27
CA ASN A 182 17.77 -22.04 1.49
C ASN A 182 17.60 -20.53 1.26
N TRP A 183 18.42 -19.94 0.38
CA TRP A 183 18.24 -18.55 -0.05
C TRP A 183 17.08 -18.41 -1.03
N LEU A 184 16.28 -17.38 -0.84
CA LEU A 184 15.18 -16.93 -1.67
C LEU A 184 15.48 -15.51 -2.17
N ASP A 185 14.98 -15.17 -3.36
CA ASP A 185 15.14 -13.84 -3.96
C ASP A 185 14.01 -12.86 -3.59
N GLU A 186 13.44 -13.04 -2.39
CA GLU A 186 12.24 -12.35 -1.91
C GLU A 186 12.54 -11.19 -0.94
N ILE A 187 13.81 -10.80 -0.79
CA ILE A 187 14.18 -9.63 0.01
C ILE A 187 13.94 -8.35 -0.79
N THR A 188 13.31 -7.37 -0.16
CA THR A 188 13.29 -5.99 -0.65
C THR A 188 14.23 -5.12 0.17
N VAL A 189 15.13 -4.41 -0.52
CA VAL A 189 16.00 -3.39 0.05
C VAL A 189 15.64 -2.03 -0.55
N ALA A 190 14.92 -1.20 0.18
CA ALA A 190 14.36 0.01 -0.40
C ALA A 190 14.29 1.20 0.55
N THR A 191 14.17 2.39 -0.03
CA THR A 191 13.89 3.62 0.69
C THR A 191 12.70 4.35 0.08
N THR A 192 11.84 4.97 0.87
CA THR A 192 10.82 5.91 0.35
C THR A 192 11.38 7.30 0.07
N GLY A 193 12.61 7.58 0.49
CA GLY A 193 13.27 8.85 0.21
C GLY A 193 13.87 8.90 -1.20
N ASN A 194 14.73 9.89 -1.42
CA ASN A 194 15.32 10.20 -2.72
C ASN A 194 16.79 9.83 -2.86
N GLU A 195 17.40 9.29 -1.80
CA GLU A 195 18.83 8.98 -1.74
C GLU A 195 19.04 7.53 -1.31
N PHE A 196 19.40 6.69 -2.28
CA PHE A 196 19.89 5.33 -2.07
C PHE A 196 21.24 5.18 -2.76
N LYS A 197 22.31 5.07 -1.96
CA LYS A 197 23.68 4.95 -2.42
C LYS A 197 24.26 3.59 -2.08
N MET A 198 24.78 2.90 -3.08
CA MET A 198 25.54 1.66 -2.94
C MET A 198 26.97 1.90 -3.42
N ASN A 199 27.84 2.32 -2.51
CA ASN A 199 29.23 2.73 -2.76
C ASN A 199 30.23 1.61 -2.41
N SER A 200 29.87 0.35 -2.65
CA SER A 200 30.71 -0.82 -2.37
C SER A 200 30.21 -2.07 -3.08
N ASP A 201 30.91 -3.19 -2.86
CA ASP A 201 30.52 -4.50 -3.33
C ASP A 201 29.25 -4.97 -2.59
N VAL A 202 28.09 -4.51 -3.07
CA VAL A 202 26.76 -4.81 -2.53
C VAL A 202 26.07 -5.84 -3.41
N PHE A 203 25.56 -6.91 -2.79
CA PHE A 203 24.85 -7.99 -3.47
C PHE A 203 23.45 -8.14 -2.88
N ILE A 204 22.44 -7.78 -3.66
CA ILE A 204 21.02 -7.94 -3.30
C ILE A 204 20.44 -9.07 -4.15
N TYR A 205 20.13 -10.19 -3.50
CA TYR A 205 19.41 -11.30 -4.09
C TYR A 205 17.91 -11.08 -3.88
N GLY A 206 17.32 -10.22 -4.71
CA GLY A 206 15.94 -9.78 -4.60
C GLY A 206 15.71 -8.44 -5.29
N GLU A 207 14.96 -7.55 -4.65
CA GLU A 207 14.53 -6.27 -5.22
C GLU A 207 15.17 -5.06 -4.53
N ALA A 208 15.38 -3.99 -5.28
CA ALA A 208 15.87 -2.72 -4.76
C ALA A 208 14.97 -1.55 -5.18
N GLY A 209 14.70 -0.63 -4.25
CA GLY A 209 13.73 0.45 -4.50
C GLY A 209 14.18 1.81 -3.96
N THR A 210 13.84 2.88 -4.67
CA THR A 210 13.88 4.25 -4.14
C THR A 210 12.53 4.92 -4.39
N GLY A 211 12.02 5.74 -3.47
CA GLY A 211 10.70 6.37 -3.63
C GLY A 211 10.69 7.55 -4.59
N SER A 212 11.87 8.16 -4.76
CA SER A 212 12.15 9.02 -5.89
C SER A 212 13.65 9.01 -6.17
N GLY A 213 14.09 9.63 -7.27
CA GLY A 213 15.51 9.68 -7.63
C GLY A 213 15.99 8.40 -8.30
N ARG A 214 17.31 8.16 -8.25
CA ARG A 214 17.93 6.96 -8.82
C ARG A 214 18.85 6.36 -7.78
N ILE A 215 18.92 5.03 -7.77
CA ILE A 215 19.92 4.33 -6.96
C ILE A 215 21.30 4.59 -7.56
N GLU A 216 22.19 5.22 -6.78
CA GLU A 216 23.59 5.40 -7.14
C GLU A 216 24.36 4.12 -6.83
N ARG A 217 25.13 3.62 -7.81
CA ARG A 217 25.78 2.31 -7.71
C ARG A 217 27.24 2.38 -8.13
N ASP A 218 28.11 1.87 -7.28
CA ASP A 218 29.51 1.54 -7.57
C ASP A 218 29.75 0.08 -7.14
N LYS A 219 29.84 -0.83 -8.13
CA LYS A 219 29.96 -2.29 -7.94
C LYS A 219 28.85 -2.96 -7.11
N ALA A 220 27.63 -2.46 -7.27
CA ALA A 220 26.44 -3.07 -6.68
C ALA A 220 25.64 -3.90 -7.70
N TYR A 221 25.12 -5.04 -7.26
CA TYR A 221 24.36 -6.00 -8.06
C TYR A 221 23.01 -6.30 -7.40
N VAL A 222 21.97 -6.34 -8.22
CA VAL A 222 20.60 -6.73 -7.85
C VAL A 222 20.24 -7.84 -8.82
N TYR A 223 19.91 -9.02 -8.32
CA TYR A 223 19.72 -10.24 -9.11
C TYR A 223 18.72 -11.16 -8.41
N GLY A 224 18.17 -12.14 -9.13
CA GLY A 224 17.30 -13.15 -8.53
C GLY A 224 17.58 -14.55 -9.01
N GLU A 225 16.59 -15.43 -8.82
CA GLU A 225 16.79 -16.87 -9.02
C GLU A 225 17.23 -17.21 -10.45
N GLY A 226 18.29 -18.00 -10.57
CA GLY A 226 18.86 -18.43 -11.85
C GLY A 226 19.89 -17.48 -12.46
N ASP A 227 20.09 -16.29 -11.87
CA ASP A 227 21.06 -15.32 -12.33
C ASP A 227 22.44 -15.47 -11.67
N SER A 228 23.47 -14.98 -12.37
CA SER A 228 24.78 -14.80 -11.75
C SER A 228 24.72 -13.66 -10.74
N LYS A 229 25.40 -13.82 -9.60
CA LYS A 229 25.62 -12.78 -8.58
C LYS A 229 26.29 -11.50 -9.10
N THR A 230 26.88 -11.54 -10.30
CA THR A 230 27.46 -10.39 -10.99
C THR A 230 26.57 -9.84 -12.11
N SER A 231 25.39 -10.43 -12.31
CA SER A 231 24.38 -9.94 -13.23
C SER A 231 23.59 -8.86 -12.51
N HIS A 232 23.52 -7.66 -13.08
CA HIS A 232 22.63 -6.64 -12.56
C HIS A 232 21.34 -6.63 -13.39
N GLN A 233 20.22 -6.93 -12.74
CA GLN A 233 18.88 -6.92 -13.29
C GLN A 233 18.21 -5.58 -13.01
N SER A 234 18.01 -4.79 -14.06
CA SER A 234 17.40 -3.46 -13.94
C SER A 234 15.88 -3.48 -13.79
N ASP A 235 15.24 -4.59 -14.13
CA ASP A 235 13.82 -4.88 -13.93
C ASP A 235 13.46 -5.15 -12.46
N ARG A 236 14.44 -5.55 -11.64
CA ARG A 236 14.31 -5.66 -10.18
C ARG A 236 14.62 -4.37 -9.42
N VAL A 237 14.64 -3.24 -10.13
CA VAL A 237 14.91 -1.92 -9.56
C VAL A 237 13.76 -0.97 -9.81
N ALA A 238 13.09 -0.55 -8.73
CA ALA A 238 12.03 0.46 -8.75
C ALA A 238 12.56 1.85 -8.35
N ASN A 239 12.01 2.91 -8.96
CA ASN A 239 12.35 4.31 -8.61
C ASN A 239 11.14 5.11 -8.09
N ASP A 240 10.07 4.41 -7.80
CA ASP A 240 8.76 4.87 -7.32
C ASP A 240 8.29 4.02 -6.12
N PHE A 241 9.25 3.48 -5.35
CA PHE A 241 8.94 2.68 -4.18
C PHE A 241 8.17 3.50 -3.14
N SER A 242 7.02 2.98 -2.71
CA SER A 242 6.26 3.56 -1.62
C SER A 242 6.08 2.53 -0.52
N HIS A 243 6.12 3.00 0.72
CA HIS A 243 5.88 2.20 1.90
C HIS A 243 5.20 3.06 2.96
N ASP A 244 4.32 2.45 3.73
CA ASP A 244 3.64 3.12 4.83
C ASP A 244 4.35 2.81 6.16
N PHE A 245 4.45 3.81 7.03
CA PHE A 245 5.12 3.65 8.32
C PHE A 245 4.13 3.90 9.47
N PRO A 246 3.22 2.93 9.73
CA PRO A 246 2.23 3.07 10.79
C PRO A 246 2.88 3.34 12.15
N GLN A 247 2.22 4.18 12.95
CA GLN A 247 2.68 4.43 14.31
C GLN A 247 2.39 3.21 15.20
N VAL A 248 3.41 2.73 15.90
CA VAL A 248 3.27 1.66 16.90
C VAL A 248 2.43 2.15 18.08
N VAL A 249 1.32 1.46 18.35
CA VAL A 249 0.50 1.70 19.53
C VAL A 249 1.18 1.04 20.74
N GLN A 250 1.55 1.85 21.73
CA GLN A 250 2.20 1.36 22.94
C GLN A 250 1.20 0.59 23.84
N PRO A 251 1.58 -0.55 24.43
CA PRO A 251 0.71 -1.28 25.34
C PRO A 251 0.52 -0.51 26.66
N SER A 252 -0.51 -0.90 27.42
CA SER A 252 -0.70 -0.38 28.77
C SER A 252 0.39 -0.91 29.71
N TRP A 253 1.11 0.00 30.35
CA TRP A 253 2.17 -0.34 31.31
C TRP A 253 1.67 -0.52 32.75
N SER A 254 0.36 -0.42 32.98
CA SER A 254 -0.23 -0.57 34.31
C SER A 254 -0.09 -2.00 34.80
N GLY A 255 0.48 -2.19 36.00
CA GLY A 255 0.72 -3.53 36.57
C GLY A 255 1.97 -4.23 36.04
N ALA A 256 2.79 -3.57 35.20
CA ALA A 256 4.06 -4.14 34.76
C ALA A 256 5.04 -4.31 35.94
N THR A 257 5.80 -5.41 35.92
CA THR A 257 6.77 -5.73 36.95
C THR A 257 8.09 -5.01 36.69
N SER A 258 8.58 -4.24 37.66
CA SER A 258 9.90 -3.63 37.55
C SER A 258 11.01 -4.68 37.61
N THR A 259 11.95 -4.61 36.69
CA THR A 259 13.07 -5.54 36.57
C THR A 259 14.38 -4.80 36.35
N ASP A 260 15.39 -5.13 37.15
CA ASP A 260 16.77 -4.68 36.93
C ASP A 260 17.47 -5.59 35.90
N LEU A 261 18.04 -4.96 34.87
CA LEU A 261 18.78 -5.55 33.75
C LEU A 261 20.10 -4.79 33.49
N ASP A 262 20.61 -4.06 34.49
CA ASP A 262 21.89 -3.35 34.41
C ASP A 262 23.04 -4.23 34.92
N SER A 263 23.90 -4.68 34.01
CA SER A 263 25.12 -5.44 34.29
C SER A 263 24.87 -6.71 35.10
N THR A 264 23.80 -7.43 34.77
CA THR A 264 23.39 -8.64 35.48
C THR A 264 22.71 -9.65 34.56
N SER A 265 22.95 -10.94 34.80
CA SER A 265 22.25 -12.02 34.09
C SER A 265 20.88 -12.26 34.72
N LYS A 266 19.85 -12.49 33.90
CA LYS A 266 18.48 -12.66 34.38
C LYS A 266 17.66 -13.58 33.50
N THR A 267 16.73 -14.30 34.13
CA THR A 267 15.67 -15.03 33.42
C THR A 267 14.34 -14.32 33.65
N LEU A 268 13.64 -14.00 32.57
CA LEU A 268 12.27 -13.51 32.60
C LEU A 268 11.33 -14.64 32.13
N THR A 269 10.27 -14.86 32.88
CA THR A 269 9.17 -15.76 32.51
C THR A 269 8.03 -14.96 31.91
N GLY A 270 6.94 -15.60 31.49
CA GLY A 270 5.81 -14.89 30.89
C GLY A 270 5.27 -13.72 31.74
N GLY A 271 5.05 -12.56 31.11
CA GLY A 271 4.53 -11.36 31.77
C GLY A 271 4.96 -10.04 31.13
N THR A 272 4.45 -8.94 31.68
CA THR A 272 4.82 -7.58 31.26
C THR A 272 5.79 -6.97 32.26
N TYR A 273 6.90 -6.43 31.77
CA TYR A 273 7.99 -5.90 32.57
C TYR A 273 8.37 -4.48 32.16
N THR A 274 8.94 -3.73 33.10
CA THR A 274 9.59 -2.44 32.85
C THR A 274 11.00 -2.47 33.41
N ALA A 275 11.98 -2.05 32.61
CA ALA A 275 13.35 -1.80 33.04
C ALA A 275 13.72 -0.33 32.76
N ASP A 276 14.61 0.22 33.58
CA ASP A 276 15.16 1.55 33.29
C ASP A 276 16.03 1.47 32.03
N LYS A 277 16.97 0.52 31.99
CA LYS A 277 17.86 0.23 30.86
C LYS A 277 18.10 -1.28 30.75
N ILE A 278 18.60 -1.72 29.61
CA ILE A 278 19.26 -3.02 29.47
C ILE A 278 20.74 -2.73 29.23
N ASN A 279 21.62 -3.27 30.05
CA ASN A 279 23.06 -3.08 29.88
C ASN A 279 23.76 -4.40 30.16
N LEU A 280 23.96 -5.21 29.13
CA LEU A 280 24.60 -6.52 29.24
C LEU A 280 26.00 -6.44 28.64
N SER A 281 27.02 -6.77 29.44
CA SER A 281 28.41 -6.88 29.02
C SER A 281 29.05 -8.13 29.61
N ASP A 282 30.31 -8.41 29.28
CA ASP A 282 31.15 -9.40 29.98
C ASP A 282 30.53 -10.81 30.10
N GLY A 283 29.78 -11.23 29.08
CA GLY A 283 29.11 -12.53 29.03
C GLY A 283 27.83 -12.65 29.86
N HIS A 284 27.26 -11.53 30.34
CA HIS A 284 25.93 -11.54 30.96
C HIS A 284 24.86 -12.01 29.97
N ALA A 285 23.83 -12.68 30.52
CA ALA A 285 22.77 -13.29 29.73
C ALA A 285 21.38 -12.88 30.18
N LEU A 286 20.53 -12.45 29.25
CA LEU A 286 19.09 -12.30 29.45
C LEU A 286 18.38 -13.48 28.78
N LYS A 287 17.80 -14.36 29.59
CA LYS A 287 17.05 -15.53 29.13
C LYS A 287 15.55 -15.29 29.22
N ILE A 288 14.81 -15.65 28.17
CA ILE A 288 13.36 -15.54 28.11
C ILE A 288 12.75 -16.94 28.04
N GLU A 289 11.87 -17.29 28.98
CA GLU A 289 11.25 -18.63 29.08
C GLU A 289 9.72 -18.62 28.87
N GLY A 290 9.18 -17.54 28.32
CA GLY A 290 7.74 -17.42 28.00
C GLY A 290 7.46 -16.19 27.16
N HIS A 291 6.20 -15.76 27.10
CA HIS A 291 5.82 -14.54 26.40
C HIS A 291 6.08 -13.31 27.28
N VAL A 292 7.10 -12.54 26.93
CA VAL A 292 7.54 -11.33 27.65
C VAL A 292 7.29 -10.09 26.81
N ILE A 293 6.62 -9.10 27.41
CA ILE A 293 6.53 -7.73 26.87
C ILE A 293 7.36 -6.84 27.79
N LEU A 294 8.43 -6.25 27.27
CA LEU A 294 9.41 -5.49 28.04
C LEU A 294 9.48 -4.04 27.55
N ARG A 295 9.15 -3.10 28.44
CA ARG A 295 9.46 -1.69 28.24
C ARG A 295 10.87 -1.38 28.76
N VAL A 296 11.67 -0.71 27.95
CA VAL A 296 12.95 -0.13 28.39
C VAL A 296 12.85 1.38 28.29
N GLN A 297 13.08 2.11 29.39
CA GLN A 297 12.87 3.58 29.38
C GLN A 297 14.03 4.34 28.73
N GLU A 298 15.24 3.83 28.93
CA GLU A 298 16.52 4.39 28.46
C GLU A 298 17.11 3.50 27.36
N ASP A 299 18.44 3.49 27.22
CA ASP A 299 19.14 2.72 26.19
C ASP A 299 19.16 1.22 26.47
N ILE A 300 19.18 0.45 25.38
CA ILE A 300 19.53 -0.97 25.36
C ILE A 300 20.96 -1.07 24.88
N SER A 301 21.84 -1.64 25.69
CA SER A 301 23.24 -1.91 25.34
C SER A 301 23.57 -3.36 25.60
N ILE A 302 24.02 -4.07 24.57
CA ILE A 302 24.44 -5.46 24.65
C ILE A 302 25.81 -5.55 23.98
N SER A 303 26.81 -6.00 24.74
CA SER A 303 28.21 -5.93 24.32
C SER A 303 29.07 -7.05 24.91
N GLY A 304 30.35 -7.13 24.52
CA GLY A 304 31.34 -7.95 25.22
C GLY A 304 31.02 -9.46 25.29
N GLY A 305 30.29 -10.00 24.32
CA GLY A 305 29.87 -11.42 24.32
C GLY A 305 28.62 -11.70 25.16
N ALA A 306 27.90 -10.67 25.58
CA ALA A 306 26.60 -10.82 26.22
C ALA A 306 25.56 -11.43 25.26
N VAL A 307 24.61 -12.16 25.84
CA VAL A 307 23.64 -12.96 25.10
C VAL A 307 22.21 -12.61 25.52
N VAL A 308 21.31 -12.48 24.55
CA VAL A 308 19.86 -12.56 24.79
C VAL A 308 19.36 -13.84 24.15
N GLU A 309 18.82 -14.75 24.95
CA GLU A 309 18.41 -16.09 24.51
C GLU A 309 16.92 -16.30 24.77
N LEU A 310 16.20 -16.77 23.76
CA LEU A 310 14.80 -17.17 23.87
C LEU A 310 14.73 -18.69 23.93
N ALA A 311 14.02 -19.23 24.92
CA ALA A 311 13.70 -20.64 24.97
C ALA A 311 12.74 -21.03 23.84
N ASP A 312 12.63 -22.33 23.55
CA ASP A 312 11.67 -22.84 22.56
C ASP A 312 10.23 -22.39 22.89
N GLY A 313 9.56 -21.80 21.90
CA GLY A 313 8.23 -21.19 22.04
C GLY A 313 8.15 -19.91 22.89
N ALA A 314 9.27 -19.37 23.36
CA ALA A 314 9.29 -18.06 24.03
C ALA A 314 9.17 -16.93 23.01
N VAL A 315 8.55 -15.82 23.43
CA VAL A 315 8.38 -14.62 22.60
C VAL A 315 8.82 -13.42 23.42
N LEU A 316 9.62 -12.55 22.84
CA LEU A 316 10.07 -11.31 23.44
C LEU A 316 9.67 -10.12 22.57
N GLU A 317 8.84 -9.24 23.12
CA GLU A 317 8.51 -7.95 22.54
C GLU A 317 9.17 -6.85 23.36
N ILE A 318 10.04 -6.06 22.75
CA ILE A 318 10.76 -4.96 23.39
C ILE A 318 10.22 -3.64 22.87
N HIS A 319 9.76 -2.76 23.76
CA HIS A 319 9.51 -1.35 23.44
C HIS A 319 10.67 -0.51 23.98
N ALA A 320 11.57 -0.12 23.07
CA ALA A 320 12.72 0.69 23.38
C ALA A 320 12.32 2.16 23.51
N GLY A 321 12.64 2.77 24.65
CA GLY A 321 12.40 4.19 24.91
C GLY A 321 13.48 5.09 24.32
N LYS A 322 14.71 4.57 24.17
CA LYS A 322 15.83 5.23 23.52
C LYS A 322 16.58 4.30 22.55
N GLY A 323 17.91 4.41 22.47
CA GLY A 323 18.72 3.73 21.44
C GLY A 323 18.92 2.25 21.69
N LEU A 324 19.16 1.51 20.61
CA LEU A 324 19.58 0.10 20.63
C LEU A 324 21.04 0.01 20.19
N ASN A 325 21.91 -0.43 21.11
CA ASN A 325 23.35 -0.49 20.88
C ASN A 325 23.85 -1.94 21.05
N LEU A 326 24.09 -2.60 19.94
CA LEU A 326 24.71 -3.94 19.90
C LEU A 326 26.17 -3.78 19.50
N SER A 327 27.09 -4.31 20.30
CA SER A 327 28.52 -4.16 20.00
C SER A 327 29.39 -5.34 20.39
N GLY A 328 30.63 -5.36 19.91
CA GLY A 328 31.61 -6.38 20.31
C GLY A 328 31.30 -7.75 19.72
N GLN A 329 30.81 -8.68 20.54
CA GLN A 329 30.42 -10.06 20.15
C GLN A 329 28.98 -10.36 20.60
N ALA A 330 28.10 -9.35 20.56
CA ALA A 330 26.73 -9.50 21.04
C ALA A 330 25.96 -10.54 20.21
N GLU A 331 25.28 -11.46 20.91
CA GLU A 331 24.42 -12.48 20.32
C GLU A 331 22.98 -12.28 20.83
N VAL A 332 22.06 -11.94 19.93
CA VAL A 332 20.67 -11.62 20.30
C VAL A 332 19.74 -12.54 19.53
N ASN A 333 19.12 -13.50 20.22
CA ASN A 333 18.29 -14.54 19.61
C ASN A 333 19.01 -15.28 18.45
N LYS A 334 20.32 -15.47 18.59
CA LYS A 334 21.16 -16.02 17.51
C LYS A 334 20.67 -17.40 17.06
N GLY A 335 20.36 -17.53 15.77
CA GLY A 335 19.85 -18.76 15.18
C GLY A 335 18.44 -19.14 15.61
N GLY A 336 17.76 -18.28 16.37
CA GLY A 336 16.35 -18.41 16.70
C GLY A 336 15.45 -17.89 15.58
N ASP A 337 14.14 -18.00 15.81
CA ASP A 337 13.11 -17.45 14.93
C ASP A 337 13.08 -15.92 15.06
N PRO A 338 13.31 -15.14 13.98
CA PRO A 338 13.15 -13.69 14.01
C PRO A 338 11.77 -13.23 14.49
N ALA A 339 10.70 -13.98 14.18
CA ALA A 339 9.34 -13.62 14.60
C ALA A 339 9.13 -13.71 16.13
N ALA A 340 10.00 -14.47 16.81
CA ALA A 340 9.97 -14.60 18.27
C ALA A 340 10.56 -13.38 19.00
N LEU A 341 11.33 -12.53 18.32
CA LEU A 341 11.90 -11.31 18.90
C LEU A 341 11.47 -10.07 18.09
N LYS A 342 10.58 -9.27 18.68
CA LYS A 342 10.14 -7.99 18.11
C LYS A 342 10.75 -6.83 18.87
N ILE A 343 11.34 -5.88 18.16
CA ILE A 343 11.91 -4.66 18.75
C ILE A 343 11.24 -3.44 18.13
N TRP A 344 10.46 -2.75 18.95
CA TRP A 344 9.83 -1.49 18.60
C TRP A 344 10.71 -0.33 19.06
N GLY A 345 11.24 0.43 18.11
CA GLY A 345 11.91 1.70 18.38
C GLY A 345 10.93 2.77 18.83
N SER A 346 11.43 3.78 19.55
CA SER A 346 10.60 4.91 19.92
C SER A 346 10.50 5.85 18.72
N ASN A 347 9.29 6.23 18.30
CA ASN A 347 9.08 7.17 17.18
C ASN A 347 9.59 8.61 17.44
N ASN A 348 10.43 8.80 18.45
CA ASN A 348 11.04 10.07 18.79
C ASN A 348 12.38 10.22 18.07
N SER A 349 12.57 11.31 17.33
CA SER A 349 13.85 11.64 16.70
C SER A 349 14.99 11.69 17.73
N ASN A 350 16.11 11.03 17.42
CA ASN A 350 17.38 10.92 18.17
C ASN A 350 17.64 9.61 18.94
N ASN A 351 16.90 8.53 18.67
CA ASN A 351 17.37 7.22 19.10
C ASN A 351 18.13 6.58 17.94
N ASP A 352 19.41 6.32 18.17
CA ASP A 352 20.23 5.64 17.18
C ASP A 352 20.14 4.13 17.45
N LEU A 353 19.94 3.37 16.38
CA LEU A 353 20.17 1.93 16.37
C LEU A 353 21.58 1.72 15.85
N THR A 354 22.47 1.21 16.69
CA THR A 354 23.87 0.96 16.34
C THR A 354 24.20 -0.51 16.50
N MET A 355 24.73 -1.13 15.45
CA MET A 355 25.32 -2.47 15.49
C MET A 355 26.79 -2.38 15.05
N SER A 356 27.73 -2.80 15.89
CA SER A 356 29.16 -2.66 15.62
C SER A 356 30.02 -3.85 16.09
N GLY A 357 31.08 -4.20 15.37
CA GLY A 357 31.95 -5.33 15.76
C GLY A 357 31.53 -6.62 15.07
N GLN A 358 31.35 -7.73 15.80
CA GLN A 358 30.83 -9.00 15.28
C GLN A 358 29.48 -9.29 15.96
N VAL A 359 28.40 -8.75 15.41
CA VAL A 359 27.05 -8.85 16.00
C VAL A 359 26.22 -9.87 15.23
N GLN A 360 25.49 -10.71 15.95
CA GLN A 360 24.54 -11.65 15.37
C GLN A 360 23.17 -11.46 16.03
N ILE A 361 22.14 -11.22 15.23
CA ILE A 361 20.79 -10.97 15.71
C ILE A 361 19.74 -11.64 14.81
N ALA A 362 18.75 -12.29 15.42
CA ALA A 362 17.52 -12.70 14.73
C ALA A 362 16.32 -11.95 15.34
N ALA A 363 15.78 -10.96 14.62
CA ALA A 363 14.71 -10.11 15.13
C ALA A 363 13.94 -9.41 14.01
N ASP A 364 12.68 -9.10 14.28
CA ASP A 364 11.90 -8.09 13.56
C ASP A 364 12.08 -6.73 14.25
N ILE A 365 12.75 -5.80 13.57
CA ILE A 365 13.08 -4.48 14.12
C ILE A 365 12.31 -3.39 13.38
N TYR A 366 11.41 -2.72 14.10
CA TYR A 366 10.59 -1.64 13.57
C TYR A 366 10.82 -0.34 14.34
N ALA A 367 11.58 0.57 13.72
CA ALA A 367 12.01 1.84 14.32
C ALA A 367 12.01 2.98 13.27
N PRO A 368 10.86 3.31 12.65
CA PRO A 368 10.78 4.24 11.51
C PRO A 368 11.14 5.70 11.84
N GLY A 369 11.35 6.03 13.12
CA GLY A 369 11.87 7.32 13.58
C GLY A 369 13.39 7.37 13.79
N ASP A 370 14.06 6.22 13.78
CA ASP A 370 15.44 6.04 14.26
C ASP A 370 16.45 5.91 13.12
N LYS A 371 17.70 6.25 13.41
CA LYS A 371 18.81 6.09 12.45
C LYS A 371 19.53 4.77 12.73
N ALA A 372 19.55 3.85 11.77
CA ALA A 372 20.36 2.64 11.81
C ALA A 372 21.80 2.91 11.34
N THR A 373 22.77 2.49 12.14
CA THR A 373 24.19 2.46 11.78
C THR A 373 24.73 1.06 12.03
N MET A 374 25.19 0.38 10.98
CA MET A 374 25.84 -0.92 11.08
C MET A 374 27.28 -0.84 10.61
N SER A 375 28.21 -1.37 11.40
CA SER A 375 29.64 -1.34 11.09
C SER A 375 30.35 -2.63 11.51
N GLY A 376 31.34 -3.07 10.74
CA GLY A 376 32.08 -4.31 11.04
C GLY A 376 31.46 -5.53 10.40
N GLN A 377 31.25 -6.61 11.15
CA GLN A 377 30.62 -7.87 10.73
C GLN A 377 29.26 -8.00 11.43
N VAL A 378 28.18 -7.60 10.76
CA VAL A 378 26.83 -7.67 11.32
C VAL A 378 26.05 -8.69 10.52
N ASP A 379 25.42 -9.63 11.21
CA ASP A 379 24.56 -10.66 10.63
C ASP A 379 23.16 -10.52 11.26
N LEU A 380 22.22 -10.00 10.49
CA LEU A 380 20.82 -9.81 10.89
C LEU A 380 19.94 -10.80 10.13
N SER A 381 19.18 -11.61 10.85
CA SER A 381 18.10 -12.43 10.31
C SER A 381 16.75 -11.82 10.71
N GLY A 382 15.86 -11.59 9.75
CA GLY A 382 14.59 -10.91 9.96
C GLY A 382 14.48 -9.60 9.17
N SER A 383 13.78 -8.62 9.71
CA SER A 383 13.45 -7.35 9.06
C SER A 383 14.03 -6.16 9.81
N LEU A 384 14.35 -5.10 9.07
CA LEU A 384 14.76 -3.82 9.61
C LEU A 384 14.06 -2.66 8.91
N VAL A 385 13.22 -1.95 9.66
CA VAL A 385 12.52 -0.74 9.20
C VAL A 385 13.01 0.46 10.01
N THR A 386 13.62 1.46 9.35
CA THR A 386 14.16 2.65 10.04
C THR A 386 13.89 3.98 9.32
N ASN A 387 14.25 5.11 9.92
CA ASN A 387 14.21 6.40 9.23
C ASN A 387 15.36 6.50 8.21
N GLU A 388 16.56 6.17 8.63
CA GLU A 388 17.77 6.20 7.80
C GLU A 388 18.61 4.95 8.08
N ALA A 389 19.41 4.51 7.11
CA ALA A 389 20.34 3.41 7.28
C ALA A 389 21.72 3.73 6.69
N TYR A 390 22.75 3.53 7.51
CA TYR A 390 24.16 3.68 7.16
C TYR A 390 24.89 2.38 7.46
N LEU A 391 25.18 1.60 6.43
CA LEU A 391 25.82 0.29 6.55
C LEU A 391 27.27 0.38 6.07
N SER A 392 28.17 -0.23 6.82
CA SER A 392 29.57 -0.35 6.45
C SER A 392 30.25 -1.61 6.94
N GLY A 393 31.23 -2.10 6.16
CA GLY A 393 31.93 -3.35 6.42
C GLY A 393 31.23 -4.55 5.78
N GLN A 394 31.22 -5.68 6.49
CA GLN A 394 30.64 -6.95 6.07
C GLN A 394 29.27 -7.13 6.74
N VAL A 395 28.27 -6.43 6.24
CA VAL A 395 26.88 -6.55 6.71
C VAL A 395 26.14 -7.60 5.90
N LYS A 396 25.43 -8.49 6.58
CA LYS A 396 24.50 -9.45 6.01
C LYS A 396 23.12 -9.23 6.60
N ILE A 397 22.12 -9.16 5.72
CA ILE A 397 20.71 -9.14 6.11
C ILE A 397 20.02 -10.28 5.38
N HIS A 398 19.46 -11.20 6.16
CA HIS A 398 18.71 -12.36 5.73
C HIS A 398 17.24 -12.12 6.08
N TYR A 399 16.44 -11.68 5.13
CA TYR A 399 15.01 -11.44 5.34
C TYR A 399 14.28 -12.75 5.59
N ASP A 400 13.48 -12.81 6.65
CA ASP A 400 12.61 -13.94 6.90
C ASP A 400 11.25 -13.71 6.25
N VAL A 401 10.95 -14.49 5.21
CA VAL A 401 9.73 -14.35 4.40
C VAL A 401 8.45 -14.61 5.19
N ARG A 402 8.56 -15.19 6.38
CA ARG A 402 7.42 -15.38 7.28
C ARG A 402 7.03 -14.09 8.03
N LEU A 403 7.89 -13.08 8.06
CA LEU A 403 7.61 -11.80 8.72
C LEU A 403 6.71 -10.89 7.89
N GLY A 404 6.74 -11.03 6.57
CA GLY A 404 5.90 -10.31 5.63
C GLY A 404 5.71 -11.20 4.41
N ASN A 405 4.49 -11.70 4.26
CA ASN A 405 4.12 -12.75 3.31
C ASN A 405 4.69 -12.48 1.89
N PRO A 406 5.31 -13.49 1.24
CA PRO A 406 6.08 -13.40 -0.03
C PRO A 406 5.33 -13.00 -1.31
N SER A 407 4.16 -12.37 -1.19
CA SER A 407 3.37 -11.87 -2.34
C SER A 407 2.56 -10.59 -2.05
N GLY A 408 2.78 -9.94 -0.91
CA GLY A 408 2.13 -8.68 -0.53
C GLY A 408 3.15 -7.57 -0.39
N GLY A 409 3.18 -6.66 -1.36
CA GLY A 409 3.92 -5.40 -1.21
C GLY A 409 3.31 -4.53 -0.10
N SER A 410 4.03 -3.45 0.23
CA SER A 410 3.53 -2.27 0.96
C SER A 410 2.02 -2.13 0.87
N ASN A 411 1.37 -1.82 2.01
CA ASN A 411 0.02 -1.24 2.05
C ASN A 411 -0.26 -0.40 0.79
N GLY A 412 -1.09 -0.92 -0.10
CA GLY A 412 -1.01 -0.48 -1.48
C GLY A 412 -2.16 -0.98 -2.33
N VAL A 413 -2.51 -0.20 -3.34
CA VAL A 413 -3.51 -0.60 -4.33
C VAL A 413 -2.82 -1.49 -5.36
N SER A 414 -3.21 -2.77 -5.43
CA SER A 414 -2.73 -3.71 -6.46
C SER A 414 -3.51 -3.57 -7.76
N GLU A 415 -4.82 -3.33 -7.66
CA GLU A 415 -5.69 -3.16 -8.82
C GLU A 415 -6.69 -2.01 -8.63
N TRP A 416 -6.93 -1.24 -9.69
CA TRP A 416 -7.97 -0.21 -9.74
C TRP A 416 -8.63 -0.19 -11.12
N PHE A 417 -9.90 -0.61 -11.21
CA PHE A 417 -10.59 -0.64 -12.50
C PHE A 417 -12.10 -0.43 -12.40
N GLU A 418 -12.66 0.15 -13.46
CA GLU A 418 -14.10 0.32 -13.62
C GLU A 418 -14.76 -1.02 -14.00
N LEU A 419 -15.80 -1.41 -13.26
CA LEU A 419 -16.62 -2.57 -13.59
C LEU A 419 -17.67 -2.20 -14.64
N VAL A 420 -17.43 -2.62 -15.88
CA VAL A 420 -18.29 -2.29 -17.03
C VAL A 420 -19.31 -3.41 -17.32
N GLU A 421 -18.92 -4.67 -17.14
CA GLU A 421 -19.77 -5.83 -17.45
C GLU A 421 -20.75 -6.15 -16.31
N SER A 422 -21.98 -6.55 -16.64
CA SER A 422 -23.01 -6.84 -15.64
C SER A 422 -22.73 -8.09 -14.79
N THR A 423 -21.87 -8.99 -15.28
CA THR A 423 -21.45 -10.20 -14.57
C THR A 423 -20.48 -9.91 -13.44
N ASP A 424 -19.72 -8.82 -13.54
CA ASP A 424 -18.67 -8.49 -12.58
C ASP A 424 -19.15 -7.47 -11.53
N LYS A 425 -20.30 -6.84 -11.79
CA LYS A 425 -20.96 -5.94 -10.85
C LYS A 425 -21.61 -6.72 -9.71
N ILE A 426 -21.28 -6.32 -8.48
CA ILE A 426 -21.94 -6.84 -7.28
C ILE A 426 -23.13 -5.94 -6.92
N SER A 427 -24.25 -6.53 -6.48
CA SER A 427 -25.38 -5.76 -5.98
C SER A 427 -25.10 -5.25 -4.56
N LEU A 428 -24.61 -4.02 -4.44
CA LEU A 428 -24.41 -3.34 -3.15
C LEU A 428 -25.74 -3.07 -2.42
N ASP A 429 -26.83 -2.89 -3.17
CA ASP A 429 -28.19 -2.71 -2.63
C ASP A 429 -28.68 -3.93 -1.82
N ALA A 430 -28.22 -5.14 -2.14
CA ALA A 430 -28.57 -6.34 -1.38
C ALA A 430 -28.00 -6.29 0.05
N TYR A 431 -26.79 -5.73 0.22
CA TYR A 431 -26.13 -5.55 1.51
C TYR A 431 -26.71 -4.39 2.33
N TYR A 432 -27.25 -3.36 1.66
CA TYR A 432 -28.00 -2.28 2.35
C TYR A 432 -29.32 -2.78 2.96
N ARG A 433 -30.01 -3.71 2.29
CA ARG A 433 -31.30 -4.24 2.77
C ARG A 433 -31.13 -5.24 3.91
N SER A 434 -30.03 -5.99 3.94
CA SER A 434 -29.73 -6.90 5.06
C SER A 434 -29.29 -6.16 6.33
N SER A 435 -28.67 -4.98 6.22
CA SER A 435 -28.24 -4.18 7.39
C SER A 435 -29.35 -3.32 8.00
N THR A 436 -30.41 -3.00 7.25
CA THR A 436 -31.56 -2.22 7.73
C THR A 436 -32.71 -3.07 8.30
N SER A 437 -32.56 -4.40 8.30
CA SER A 437 -33.56 -5.37 8.81
C SER A 437 -33.13 -6.09 10.10
N GLY A 438 -32.04 -5.65 10.73
CA GLY A 438 -31.54 -6.15 12.02
C GLY A 438 -31.92 -5.28 13.21
#